data_AF-A0A371XB98-F1
#
_entry.id   AF-A0A371XB98-F1
#
_cell.length_a   1.000
_cell.length_b   1.000
_cell.length_c   1.000
_cell.angle_alpha   90.00
_cell.angle_beta   90.00
_cell.angle_gamma   90.00
#
_symmetry.space_group_name_H-M   'P 1'
#
loop_
_entity.id
_entity.type
_entity.pdbx_description
1 polymer ?
#
loop_
_entity_poly.entity_id
_entity_poly.type
_entity_poly.pdbx_seq_one_letter_code
_entity_poly.pdbx_strand_id
1 'polypeptide(L)'
;MIQFENGHSYFTRDGRKVTYVAATADARHVVAQILQVETYDGDQEYAHGPITIECELFEKAPREIVDEEFREVEARARELEARSFELTSEALNAEREVRRRLDALKKYDGLDRIEDFIEGRITHVVEPGEYGGDYEISPLSKFEDVEYGRSKGLKLISLFGTTNGNLAWRVNSYRDGSGGGWNEIIPCASMEEAEQKRRDRIAADLAEQSEHFDSSRPYYFMVRVRAALKFGVPVSDEDMARYRVAEAEDIAKKQAAIENEIAERQERLARLQPVSARQSEEPTS
;
A
#
# COMPACT_ATOMS: atom_id res chain seq x y z
N MET A 1 34.58 8.13 74.49
CA MET A 1 33.56 7.19 74.99
C MET A 1 32.30 7.99 75.23
N ILE A 2 31.24 7.73 74.49
CA ILE A 2 29.93 8.34 74.75
C ILE A 2 29.40 7.70 76.04
N GLN A 3 29.07 8.51 77.05
CA GLN A 3 28.41 8.02 78.26
C GLN A 3 26.90 8.02 77.98
N PHE A 4 26.29 6.84 78.02
CA PHE A 4 24.85 6.69 77.86
C PHE A 4 24.15 6.95 79.19
N GLU A 5 23.16 7.84 79.19
CA GLU A 5 22.42 8.23 80.39
C GLU A 5 21.12 7.42 80.50
N ASN A 6 20.86 6.86 81.68
CA ASN A 6 19.64 6.09 81.93
C ASN A 6 18.41 6.98 81.73
N GLY A 7 17.43 6.49 80.98
CA GLY A 7 16.20 7.23 80.65
C GLY A 7 16.30 8.07 79.37
N HIS A 8 17.50 8.24 78.78
CA HIS A 8 17.64 8.97 77.52
C HIS A 8 17.34 8.09 76.30
N SER A 9 16.88 8.72 75.21
CA SER A 9 16.56 8.02 73.97
C SER A 9 17.72 8.02 72.98
N TYR A 10 18.01 6.85 72.42
CA TYR A 10 19.04 6.62 71.41
C TYR A 10 18.47 5.80 70.24
N PHE A 11 19.28 5.55 69.21
CA PHE A 11 18.91 4.78 68.04
C PHE A 11 19.74 3.49 67.94
N THR A 12 19.09 2.40 67.55
CA THR A 12 19.80 1.17 67.17
C THR A 12 20.41 1.30 65.78
N ARG A 13 21.25 0.34 65.38
CA ARG A 13 21.84 0.26 64.03
C ARG A 13 20.80 0.30 62.92
N ASP A 14 19.63 -0.28 63.16
CA ASP A 14 18.51 -0.33 62.21
C ASP A 14 17.64 0.95 62.24
N GLY A 15 18.05 1.99 62.98
CA GLY A 15 17.34 3.26 63.06
C GLY A 15 16.13 3.28 64.01
N ARG A 16 15.94 2.25 64.85
CA ARG A 16 14.84 2.21 65.82
C ARG A 16 15.14 3.07 67.05
N LYS A 17 14.17 3.88 67.49
CA LYS A 17 14.31 4.72 68.69
C LYS A 17 14.05 3.89 69.96
N VAL A 18 14.98 3.93 70.90
CA VAL A 18 14.96 3.13 72.14
C VAL A 18 15.35 3.97 73.35
N THR A 19 14.82 3.65 74.53
CA THR A 19 15.23 4.25 75.80
C THR A 19 16.33 3.42 76.44
N TYR A 20 17.42 4.04 76.87
CA TYR A 20 18.51 3.36 77.56
C TYR A 20 18.13 3.04 79.01
N VAL A 21 18.31 1.78 79.41
CA VAL A 21 17.91 1.29 80.74
C VAL A 21 19.12 1.01 81.62
N ALA A 22 20.10 0.25 81.11
CA ALA A 22 21.28 -0.14 81.88
C ALA A 22 22.40 -0.70 80.98
N ALA A 23 23.61 -0.82 81.54
CA ALA A 23 24.68 -1.63 80.97
C ALA A 23 24.68 -3.04 81.58
N THR A 24 24.98 -4.05 80.76
CA THR A 24 25.26 -5.42 81.21
C THR A 24 26.72 -5.56 81.66
N ALA A 25 27.04 -6.61 82.43
CA ALA A 25 28.41 -6.91 82.84
C ALA A 25 29.38 -7.13 81.66
N ASP A 26 28.86 -7.53 80.50
CA ASP A 26 29.62 -7.74 79.26
C ASP A 26 29.71 -6.47 78.39
N ALA A 27 29.48 -5.28 78.95
CA ALA A 27 29.48 -3.99 78.25
C ALA A 27 28.46 -3.83 77.11
N ARG A 28 27.38 -4.65 77.07
CA ARG A 28 26.24 -4.46 76.16
C ARG A 28 25.18 -3.56 76.77
N HIS A 29 24.36 -2.94 75.92
CA HIS A 29 23.34 -1.96 76.30
C HIS A 29 21.95 -2.61 76.42
N VAL A 30 21.33 -2.49 77.58
CA VAL A 30 19.94 -2.88 77.81
C VAL A 30 19.05 -1.70 77.46
N VAL A 31 18.13 -1.90 76.52
CA VAL A 31 17.26 -0.84 76.01
C VAL A 31 15.81 -1.28 75.95
N ALA A 32 14.89 -0.33 76.14
CA ALA A 32 13.45 -0.55 75.96
C ALA A 32 12.99 0.15 74.68
N GLN A 33 12.28 -0.56 73.81
CA GLN A 33 11.76 0.05 72.59
C GLN A 33 10.73 1.13 72.92
N ILE A 34 10.85 2.33 72.34
CA ILE A 34 9.80 3.34 72.47
C ILE A 34 8.72 3.00 71.44
N LEU A 35 7.52 2.73 71.92
CA LEU A 35 6.32 2.52 71.11
C LEU A 35 5.45 3.76 71.22
N GLN A 36 4.91 4.20 70.08
CA GLN A 36 3.87 5.21 70.07
C GLN A 36 2.53 4.46 70.00
N VAL A 37 1.67 4.67 70.99
CA VAL A 37 0.37 4.03 71.10
C VAL A 37 -0.72 5.10 71.14
N GLU A 38 -1.86 4.81 70.54
CA GLU A 38 -3.02 5.70 70.54
C GLU A 38 -3.96 5.28 71.68
N THR A 39 -4.35 6.23 72.52
CA THR A 39 -5.29 6.00 73.63
C THR A 39 -6.73 5.96 73.11
N TYR A 40 -7.65 5.48 73.95
CA TYR A 40 -9.08 5.41 73.60
C TYR A 40 -9.68 6.79 73.29
N ASP A 41 -9.08 7.87 73.82
CA ASP A 41 -9.50 9.24 73.61
C ASP A 41 -8.82 9.92 72.40
N GLY A 42 -8.00 9.17 71.63
CA GLY A 42 -7.34 9.66 70.41
C GLY A 42 -6.02 10.41 70.65
N ASP A 43 -5.53 10.44 71.89
CA ASP A 43 -4.24 11.03 72.22
C ASP A 43 -3.09 10.04 71.98
N GLN A 44 -1.93 10.56 71.57
CA GLN A 44 -0.73 9.75 71.36
C GLN A 44 0.12 9.70 72.63
N GLU A 45 0.29 8.51 73.19
CA GLU A 45 1.16 8.25 74.33
C GLU A 45 2.38 7.42 73.92
N TYR A 46 3.47 7.57 74.68
CA TYR A 46 4.66 6.75 74.51
C TYR A 46 4.66 5.63 75.54
N ALA A 47 4.64 4.38 75.06
CA ALA A 47 4.78 3.18 75.88
C ALA A 47 6.17 2.56 75.68
N HIS A 48 6.63 1.79 76.66
CA HIS A 48 7.85 0.99 76.53
C HIS A 48 7.49 -0.42 76.09
N GLY A 49 8.02 -0.83 74.94
CA GLY A 49 7.96 -2.17 74.40
C GLY A 49 8.94 -3.13 75.09
N PRO A 50 9.18 -4.32 74.50
CA PRO A 50 10.07 -5.32 75.09
C PRO A 50 11.49 -4.78 75.26
N ILE A 51 12.16 -5.26 76.31
CA ILE A 51 13.55 -4.94 76.59
C ILE A 51 14.42 -5.83 75.70
N THR A 52 15.34 -5.21 74.96
CA THR A 52 16.34 -5.90 74.14
C THR A 52 17.75 -5.53 74.59
N ILE A 53 18.73 -6.35 74.19
CA ILE A 53 20.15 -6.11 74.45
C ILE A 53 20.81 -5.78 73.12
N GLU A 54 21.33 -4.57 73.01
CA GLU A 54 22.00 -4.05 71.82
C GLU A 54 23.50 -3.91 72.07
N CYS A 55 24.29 -4.12 71.02
CA CYS A 55 25.75 -3.96 71.11
C CYS A 55 26.18 -2.51 70.90
N GLU A 56 25.43 -1.74 70.11
CA GLU A 56 25.79 -0.38 69.71
C GLU A 56 24.55 0.52 69.71
N LEU A 57 24.72 1.75 70.18
CA LEU A 57 23.69 2.79 70.18
C LEU A 57 24.25 4.09 69.59
N PHE A 58 23.38 4.81 68.90
CA PHE A 58 23.71 6.04 68.19
C PHE A 58 22.85 7.20 68.70
N GLU A 59 23.41 8.39 68.84
CA GLU A 59 22.64 9.60 69.24
C GLU A 59 21.66 10.06 68.14
N LYS A 60 21.95 9.72 66.88
CA LYS A 60 21.11 10.00 65.71
C LYS A 60 20.93 8.71 64.92
N ALA A 61 19.77 8.54 64.28
CA ALA A 61 19.53 7.41 63.41
C ALA A 61 20.64 7.31 62.35
N PRO A 62 21.32 6.15 62.23
CA PRO A 62 22.32 5.94 61.18
C PRO A 62 21.72 6.23 59.80
N ARG A 63 22.49 6.89 58.93
CA ARG A 63 22.11 7.17 57.54
C ARG A 63 23.07 6.42 56.62
N GLU A 64 22.51 5.76 55.62
CA GLU A 64 23.30 5.13 54.56
C GLU A 64 24.07 6.21 53.79
N ILE A 65 25.38 6.05 53.69
CA ILE A 65 26.24 6.89 52.87
C ILE A 65 26.39 6.16 51.55
N VAL A 66 25.62 6.58 50.55
CA VAL A 66 25.73 6.07 49.18
C VAL A 66 26.95 6.73 48.54
N ASP A 67 27.83 5.91 47.95
CA ASP A 67 29.03 6.37 47.26
C ASP A 67 28.68 7.30 46.09
N GLU A 68 29.49 8.33 45.84
CA GLU A 68 29.28 9.28 44.74
C GLU A 68 29.34 8.57 43.39
N GLU A 69 30.19 7.54 43.24
CA GLU A 69 30.27 6.71 42.02
C GLU A 69 28.94 6.02 41.72
N PHE A 70 28.22 5.56 42.75
CA PHE A 70 26.92 4.93 42.58
C PHE A 70 25.87 5.93 42.11
N ARG A 71 25.91 7.18 42.63
CA ARG A 71 24.99 8.25 42.19
C ARG A 71 25.25 8.67 40.75
N GLU A 72 26.53 8.74 40.35
CA GLU A 72 26.91 9.03 38.96
C GLU A 72 26.44 7.93 38.00
N VAL A 73 26.65 6.66 38.37
CA VAL A 73 26.20 5.51 37.55
C VAL A 73 24.67 5.48 37.44
N GLU A 74 23.95 5.72 38.54
CA GLU A 74 22.49 5.77 38.52
C GLU A 74 21.97 6.94 37.66
N ALA A 75 22.59 8.12 37.75
CA ALA A 75 22.25 9.26 36.92
C ALA A 75 22.47 8.96 35.43
N ARG A 76 23.60 8.32 35.10
CA ARG A 76 23.91 7.92 33.73
C ARG A 76 22.97 6.83 33.20
N ALA A 77 22.56 5.89 34.06
CA ALA A 77 21.58 4.87 33.70
C ALA A 77 20.23 5.53 33.35
N ARG A 78 19.75 6.46 34.17
CA ARG A 78 18.52 7.22 33.90
C ARG A 78 18.60 8.05 32.62
N GLU A 79 19.74 8.67 32.34
CA GLU A 79 19.97 9.42 31.10
C GLU A 79 19.89 8.48 29.87
N LEU A 80 20.55 7.33 29.93
CA LEU A 80 20.52 6.33 28.85
C LEU A 80 19.11 5.76 28.63
N GLU A 81 18.37 5.50 29.70
CA GLU A 81 16.97 5.05 29.62
C GLU A 81 16.08 6.12 28.97
N ALA A 82 16.20 7.38 29.38
CA ALA A 82 15.49 8.50 28.75
C ALA A 82 15.82 8.60 27.26
N ARG A 83 17.11 8.53 26.89
CA ARG A 83 17.54 8.58 25.49
C ARG A 83 17.03 7.38 24.69
N SER A 84 17.05 6.18 25.26
CA SER A 84 16.52 4.98 24.62
C SER A 84 15.01 5.08 24.38
N PHE A 85 14.29 5.64 25.35
CA PHE A 85 12.86 5.89 25.22
C PHE A 85 12.56 6.91 24.11
N GLU A 86 13.30 8.01 24.06
CA GLU A 86 13.19 9.02 23.00
C GLU A 86 13.42 8.41 21.62
N LEU A 87 14.54 7.70 21.42
CA LEU A 87 14.87 7.06 20.15
C LEU A 87 13.81 6.02 19.72
N THR A 88 13.28 5.25 20.67
CA THR A 88 12.24 4.26 20.38
C THR A 88 10.92 4.95 19.99
N SER A 89 10.58 6.04 20.66
CA SER A 89 9.41 6.85 20.32
C SER A 89 9.53 7.48 18.92
N GLU A 90 10.70 8.02 18.58
CA GLU A 90 11.00 8.54 17.25
C GLU A 90 10.89 7.47 16.17
N ALA A 91 11.48 6.29 16.40
CA ALA A 91 11.42 5.17 15.46
C ALA A 91 9.97 4.71 15.22
N LEU A 92 9.18 4.55 16.28
CA LEU A 92 7.77 4.16 16.17
C LEU A 92 6.94 5.22 15.42
N ASN A 93 7.21 6.51 15.64
CA ASN A 93 6.53 7.58 14.91
C ASN A 93 6.92 7.60 13.43
N ALA A 94 8.21 7.39 13.12
CA ALA A 94 8.68 7.27 11.75
C ALA A 94 8.06 6.07 11.03
N GLU A 95 8.00 4.90 11.68
CA GLU A 95 7.34 3.71 11.12
C GLU A 95 5.85 3.93 10.85
N ARG A 96 5.14 4.58 11.79
CA ARG A 96 3.73 4.95 11.59
C ARG A 96 3.55 5.88 10.40
N GLU A 97 4.44 6.86 10.24
CA GLU A 97 4.41 7.79 9.12
C GLU A 97 4.68 7.09 7.79
N VAL A 98 5.67 6.20 7.74
CA VAL A 98 5.98 5.37 6.56
C VAL A 98 4.78 4.50 6.20
N ARG A 99 4.19 3.81 7.19
CA ARG A 99 3.01 2.98 6.98
C ARG A 99 1.83 3.79 6.45
N ARG A 100 1.59 4.98 7.03
CA ARG A 100 0.56 5.91 6.57
C ARG A 100 0.78 6.32 5.11
N ARG A 101 2.03 6.60 4.72
CA ARG A 101 2.38 6.93 3.32
C ARG A 101 2.17 5.74 2.40
N LEU A 102 2.60 4.54 2.78
CA LEU A 102 2.39 3.32 1.99
C LEU A 102 0.89 3.04 1.81
N ASP A 103 0.09 3.15 2.87
CA ASP A 103 -1.35 2.99 2.78
C ASP A 103 -1.99 4.07 1.90
N ALA A 104 -1.48 5.31 1.94
CA ALA A 104 -1.91 6.37 1.04
C ALA A 104 -1.48 6.15 -0.42
N LEU A 105 -0.42 5.38 -0.68
CA LEU A 105 0.05 5.04 -2.03
C LEU A 105 -0.72 3.85 -2.62
N LYS A 106 -1.21 2.92 -1.81
CA LYS A 106 -2.01 1.76 -2.25
C LYS A 106 -3.26 2.11 -3.04
N LYS A 107 -3.76 3.34 -2.91
CA LYS A 107 -4.93 3.81 -3.67
C LYS A 107 -4.62 4.13 -5.13
N TYR A 108 -3.35 4.22 -5.51
CA TYR A 108 -2.95 4.52 -6.89
C TYR A 108 -2.62 3.21 -7.62
N ASP A 109 -3.56 2.76 -8.45
CA ASP A 109 -3.40 1.60 -9.31
C ASP A 109 -2.20 1.80 -10.26
N GLY A 110 -1.26 0.86 -10.29
CA GLY A 110 -0.06 0.92 -11.12
C GLY A 110 1.25 1.07 -10.35
N LEU A 111 1.25 1.62 -9.11
CA LEU A 111 2.43 1.61 -8.25
C LEU A 111 2.74 0.21 -7.68
N ASP A 112 1.73 -0.64 -7.58
CA ASP A 112 1.81 -2.03 -7.12
C ASP A 112 2.78 -2.88 -7.96
N ARG A 113 3.03 -2.48 -9.21
CA ARG A 113 3.89 -3.21 -10.16
C ARG A 113 5.29 -2.66 -10.32
N ILE A 114 5.67 -1.60 -9.60
CA ILE A 114 7.01 -1.00 -9.72
C ILE A 114 8.09 -1.99 -9.27
N GLU A 115 7.91 -2.65 -8.13
CA GLU A 115 8.87 -3.65 -7.63
C GLU A 115 8.99 -4.83 -8.59
N ASP A 116 7.86 -5.38 -9.02
CA ASP A 116 7.84 -6.48 -10.00
C ASP A 116 8.51 -6.10 -11.32
N PHE A 117 8.38 -4.85 -11.77
CA PHE A 117 9.02 -4.35 -12.98
C PHE A 117 10.54 -4.19 -12.81
N ILE A 118 11.00 -3.60 -11.70
CA ILE A 118 12.43 -3.41 -11.41
C ILE A 118 13.14 -4.76 -11.23
N GLU A 119 12.47 -5.73 -10.61
CA GLU A 119 13.01 -7.06 -10.39
C GLU A 119 12.90 -8.00 -11.61
N GLY A 120 12.28 -7.55 -12.71
CA GLY A 120 12.12 -8.35 -13.92
C GLY A 120 11.13 -9.51 -13.78
N ARG A 121 10.16 -9.40 -12.85
CA ARG A 121 9.10 -10.41 -12.64
C ARG A 121 7.93 -10.26 -13.63
N ILE A 122 7.82 -9.11 -14.29
CA ILE A 122 6.80 -8.89 -15.33
C ILE A 122 7.16 -9.67 -16.59
N THR A 123 6.29 -10.58 -17.00
CA THR A 123 6.53 -11.46 -18.16
C THR A 123 5.54 -11.23 -19.29
N HIS A 124 4.33 -10.79 -18.96
CA HIS A 124 3.23 -10.57 -19.91
C HIS A 124 2.70 -9.14 -19.78
N VAL A 125 2.10 -8.65 -20.85
CA VAL A 125 1.38 -7.38 -20.89
C VAL A 125 0.02 -7.57 -21.53
N VAL A 126 -1.00 -6.94 -20.98
CA VAL A 126 -2.29 -6.77 -21.67
C VAL A 126 -2.25 -5.44 -22.42
N GLU A 127 -2.62 -5.44 -23.69
CA GLU A 127 -2.66 -4.27 -24.57
C GLU A 127 -4.13 -3.96 -24.93
N PRO A 128 -4.80 -3.03 -24.23
CA PRO A 128 -6.11 -2.53 -24.64
C PRO A 128 -5.99 -1.74 -25.96
N GLY A 129 -6.78 -2.09 -26.96
CA GLY A 129 -6.82 -1.39 -28.24
C GLY A 129 -7.38 0.03 -28.09
N GLU A 130 -6.82 0.98 -28.85
CA GLU A 130 -7.15 2.41 -28.83
C GLU A 130 -8.66 2.69 -29.04
N TYR A 131 -9.29 1.95 -29.95
CA TYR A 131 -10.72 2.08 -30.27
C TYR A 131 -11.61 1.06 -29.56
N GLY A 132 -11.00 0.28 -28.67
CA GLY A 132 -11.62 -0.85 -28.01
C GLY A 132 -11.83 -2.07 -28.89
N GLY A 133 -12.09 -3.21 -28.24
CA GLY A 133 -12.42 -4.47 -28.92
C GLY A 133 -11.30 -5.49 -28.96
N ASP A 134 -10.07 -4.99 -29.07
CA ASP A 134 -8.89 -5.81 -29.01
C ASP A 134 -8.24 -5.67 -27.63
N TYR A 135 -7.99 -6.83 -27.00
CA TYR A 135 -7.29 -6.92 -25.73
C TYR A 135 -6.25 -8.04 -25.88
N GLU A 136 -5.14 -7.68 -26.51
CA GLU A 136 -4.07 -8.63 -26.81
C GLU A 136 -3.27 -8.91 -25.52
N ILE A 137 -2.82 -10.15 -25.36
CA ILE A 137 -1.82 -10.49 -24.36
C ILE A 137 -0.54 -10.78 -25.11
N SER A 138 0.53 -10.08 -24.76
CA SER A 138 1.84 -10.21 -25.38
C SER A 138 2.92 -10.47 -24.33
N PRO A 139 4.00 -11.18 -24.68
CA PRO A 139 5.17 -11.22 -23.81
C PRO A 139 5.82 -9.83 -23.74
N LEU A 140 6.40 -9.48 -22.59
CA LEU A 140 7.10 -8.20 -22.40
C LEU A 140 8.25 -8.03 -23.42
N SER A 141 8.91 -9.13 -23.78
CA SER A 141 10.01 -9.18 -24.76
C SER A 141 9.62 -8.67 -26.16
N LYS A 142 8.32 -8.65 -26.50
CA LYS A 142 7.80 -7.99 -27.73
C LYS A 142 8.24 -6.54 -27.85
N PHE A 143 8.61 -5.90 -26.74
CA PHE A 143 9.04 -4.51 -26.66
C PHE A 143 10.55 -4.32 -26.50
N GLU A 144 11.31 -5.40 -26.36
CA GLU A 144 12.77 -5.40 -26.16
C GLU A 144 13.55 -5.61 -27.47
N ASP A 145 12.94 -6.24 -28.48
CA ASP A 145 13.63 -6.67 -29.70
C ASP A 145 14.07 -5.52 -30.62
N VAL A 146 15.40 -5.34 -30.75
CA VAL A 146 16.07 -4.64 -31.86
C VAL A 146 17.31 -5.42 -32.29
N GLU A 147 17.30 -5.95 -33.51
CA GLU A 147 18.55 -6.28 -34.21
C GLU A 147 18.44 -5.99 -35.72
N TYR A 148 19.53 -5.41 -36.26
CA TYR A 148 19.90 -5.28 -37.68
C TYR A 148 18.84 -4.83 -38.72
N GLY A 149 18.57 -3.52 -38.73
CA GLY A 149 18.49 -2.78 -40.00
C GLY A 149 17.13 -2.23 -40.44
N ARG A 150 16.01 -2.55 -39.79
CA ARG A 150 14.74 -1.79 -39.92
C ARG A 150 14.01 -1.72 -38.58
N SER A 151 13.67 -0.49 -38.20
CA SER A 151 13.21 -0.02 -36.90
C SER A 151 12.09 -0.84 -36.23
N LYS A 152 12.40 -1.43 -35.06
CA LYS A 152 11.61 -1.27 -33.84
C LYS A 152 12.61 -1.20 -32.69
N GLY A 153 12.94 0.00 -32.22
CA GLY A 153 13.85 0.18 -31.09
C GLY A 153 13.24 -0.35 -29.79
N LEU A 154 14.06 -0.50 -28.74
CA LEU A 154 13.60 -0.77 -27.38
C LEU A 154 12.51 0.24 -27.04
N LYS A 155 11.29 -0.24 -26.82
CA LYS A 155 10.17 0.67 -26.59
C LYS A 155 10.19 1.14 -25.15
N LEU A 156 10.06 2.45 -24.98
CA LEU A 156 9.99 3.04 -23.66
C LEU A 156 8.65 2.69 -23.01
N ILE A 157 8.72 1.93 -21.92
CA ILE A 157 7.61 1.72 -20.99
C ILE A 157 7.68 2.81 -19.93
N SER A 158 6.55 3.43 -19.64
CA SER A 158 6.47 4.56 -18.70
C SER A 158 5.18 4.50 -17.90
N LEU A 159 5.27 4.88 -16.63
CA LEU A 159 4.12 5.09 -15.76
C LEU A 159 3.70 6.56 -15.85
N PHE A 160 2.57 6.82 -16.50
CA PHE A 160 2.00 8.16 -16.64
C PHE A 160 1.09 8.48 -15.47
N GLY A 161 1.06 9.75 -15.06
CA GLY A 161 0.02 10.30 -14.21
C GLY A 161 -0.89 11.24 -14.98
N THR A 162 -2.19 11.22 -14.67
CA THR A 162 -3.17 12.19 -15.16
C THR A 162 -3.39 13.31 -14.15
N THR A 163 -3.99 14.42 -14.57
CA THR A 163 -4.32 15.56 -13.68
C THR A 163 -5.26 15.18 -12.54
N ASN A 164 -5.98 14.06 -12.68
CA ASN A 164 -6.91 13.54 -11.67
C ASN A 164 -6.24 12.54 -10.71
N GLY A 165 -4.92 12.32 -10.83
CA GLY A 165 -4.16 11.43 -9.97
C GLY A 165 -4.20 9.94 -10.37
N ASN A 166 -4.87 9.58 -11.47
CA ASN A 166 -4.84 8.21 -11.98
C ASN A 166 -3.50 7.94 -12.67
N LEU A 167 -2.95 6.76 -12.41
CA LEU A 167 -1.74 6.30 -13.08
C LEU A 167 -2.08 5.27 -14.16
N ALA A 168 -1.28 5.23 -15.22
CA ALA A 168 -1.43 4.25 -16.29
C ALA A 168 -0.06 3.87 -16.86
N TRP A 169 0.19 2.58 -16.99
CA TRP A 169 1.36 2.09 -17.71
C TRP A 169 1.13 2.26 -19.20
N ARG A 170 2.14 2.80 -19.91
CA ARG A 170 2.08 3.03 -21.35
C ARG A 170 3.38 2.63 -22.02
N VAL A 171 3.26 2.15 -23.25
CA VAL A 171 4.39 1.88 -24.15
C VAL A 171 4.37 2.87 -25.31
N ASN A 172 5.54 3.42 -25.65
CA ASN A 172 5.65 4.31 -26.80
C ASN A 172 5.47 3.52 -28.11
N SER A 173 4.71 4.08 -29.06
CA SER A 173 4.39 3.42 -30.33
C SER A 173 5.27 3.83 -31.53
N TYR A 174 6.38 4.56 -31.33
CA TYR A 174 7.35 5.06 -32.35
C TYR A 174 7.25 4.34 -33.70
N ARG A 175 6.47 4.90 -34.62
CA ARG A 175 6.25 4.33 -35.96
C ARG A 175 7.07 5.04 -37.04
N ASP A 176 7.38 6.33 -36.85
CA ASP A 176 7.96 7.19 -37.90
C ASP A 176 8.76 8.41 -37.39
N GLY A 177 9.02 8.53 -36.08
CA GLY A 177 9.75 9.66 -35.50
C GLY A 177 8.87 10.87 -35.12
N SER A 178 7.55 10.80 -35.27
CA SER A 178 6.62 11.91 -34.94
C SER A 178 6.32 12.10 -33.44
N GLY A 179 6.90 11.28 -32.55
CA GLY A 179 6.91 11.51 -31.10
C GLY A 179 5.55 11.79 -30.43
N GLY A 180 4.47 11.06 -30.78
CA GLY A 180 3.14 11.36 -30.23
C GLY A 180 2.30 10.17 -29.74
N GLY A 181 2.61 8.93 -30.14
CA GLY A 181 1.75 7.78 -29.84
C GLY A 181 2.17 7.03 -28.58
N TRP A 182 1.22 6.85 -27.65
CA TRP A 182 1.38 6.07 -26.43
C TRP A 182 0.20 5.11 -26.30
N ASN A 183 0.49 3.82 -26.21
CA ASN A 183 -0.52 2.80 -26.02
C ASN A 183 -0.54 2.40 -24.55
N GLU A 184 -1.74 2.26 -23.98
CA GLU A 184 -1.89 1.71 -22.63
C GLU A 184 -1.45 0.25 -22.61
N ILE A 185 -0.80 -0.16 -21.51
CA ILE A 185 -0.47 -1.55 -21.23
C ILE A 185 -0.82 -1.85 -19.77
N ILE A 186 -1.06 -3.12 -19.46
CA ILE A 186 -1.21 -3.60 -18.08
C ILE A 186 -0.14 -4.68 -17.86
N PRO A 187 0.91 -4.42 -17.07
CA PRO A 187 1.96 -5.38 -16.80
C PRO A 187 1.48 -6.50 -15.86
N CYS A 188 1.85 -7.74 -16.17
CA CYS A 188 1.44 -8.94 -15.43
C CYS A 188 2.63 -9.88 -15.21
N ALA A 189 2.68 -10.54 -14.06
CA ALA A 189 3.76 -11.45 -13.70
C ALA A 189 3.60 -12.84 -14.32
N SER A 190 2.37 -13.22 -14.72
CA SER A 190 2.09 -14.49 -15.38
C SER A 190 1.00 -14.39 -16.45
N MET A 191 0.84 -15.45 -17.24
CA MET A 191 -0.22 -15.56 -18.24
C MET A 191 -1.61 -15.59 -17.59
N GLU A 192 -1.77 -16.36 -16.51
CA GLU A 192 -3.04 -16.46 -15.78
C GLU A 192 -3.47 -15.11 -15.22
N GLU A 193 -2.51 -14.35 -14.68
CA GLU A 193 -2.75 -12.99 -14.21
C GLU A 193 -3.17 -12.07 -15.36
N ALA A 194 -2.47 -12.15 -16.51
CA ALA A 194 -2.81 -11.36 -17.70
C ALA A 194 -4.21 -11.68 -18.23
N GLU A 195 -4.63 -12.95 -18.23
CA GLU A 195 -5.98 -13.34 -18.59
C GLU A 195 -7.03 -12.76 -17.65
N GLN A 196 -6.76 -12.77 -16.35
CA GLN A 196 -7.64 -12.17 -15.36
C GLN A 196 -7.73 -10.66 -15.54
N LYS A 197 -6.60 -9.96 -15.64
CA LYS A 197 -6.55 -8.51 -15.86
C LYS A 197 -7.22 -8.10 -17.17
N ARG A 198 -7.09 -8.91 -18.23
CA ARG A 198 -7.82 -8.73 -19.49
C ARG A 198 -9.33 -8.78 -19.26
N ARG A 199 -9.84 -9.81 -18.56
CA ARG A 199 -11.26 -9.93 -18.25
C ARG A 199 -11.77 -8.76 -17.40
N ASP A 200 -11.01 -8.37 -16.37
CA ASP A 200 -11.35 -7.25 -15.50
C ASP A 200 -11.42 -5.93 -16.28
N ARG A 201 -10.46 -5.68 -17.16
CA ARG A 201 -10.44 -4.48 -18.02
C ARG A 201 -11.61 -4.47 -19.01
N ILE A 202 -11.91 -5.60 -19.65
CA ILE A 202 -13.08 -5.72 -20.53
C ILE A 202 -14.38 -5.43 -19.77
N ALA A 203 -14.52 -5.98 -18.57
CA ALA A 203 -15.70 -5.77 -17.74
C ALA A 203 -15.85 -4.29 -17.33
N ALA A 204 -14.76 -3.64 -16.93
CA ALA A 204 -14.73 -2.22 -16.59
C ALA A 204 -15.12 -1.34 -17.80
N ASP A 205 -14.50 -1.59 -18.96
CA ASP A 205 -14.77 -0.82 -20.18
C ASP A 205 -16.20 -1.03 -20.68
N LEU A 206 -16.75 -2.24 -20.53
CA LEU A 206 -18.14 -2.52 -20.86
C LEU A 206 -19.09 -1.78 -19.92
N ALA A 207 -18.84 -1.82 -18.61
CA ALA A 207 -19.66 -1.13 -17.62
C ALA A 207 -19.70 0.39 -17.86
N GLU A 208 -18.54 1.02 -18.10
CA GLU A 208 -18.44 2.44 -18.45
C GLU A 208 -19.24 2.77 -19.71
N GLN A 209 -19.11 1.94 -20.75
CA GLN A 209 -19.80 2.17 -22.01
C GLN A 209 -21.31 1.88 -21.93
N SER A 210 -21.74 0.99 -21.06
CA SER A 210 -23.15 0.71 -20.77
C SER A 210 -23.82 1.86 -20.01
N GLU A 211 -23.10 2.47 -19.07
CA GLU A 211 -23.56 3.65 -18.32
C GLU A 211 -23.69 4.88 -19.23
N HIS A 212 -22.74 5.07 -20.14
CA HIS A 212 -22.70 6.18 -21.08
C HIS A 212 -23.15 5.80 -22.50
N PHE A 213 -24.10 4.86 -22.61
CA PHE A 213 -24.56 4.37 -23.90
C PHE A 213 -25.18 5.50 -24.75
N ASP A 214 -24.57 5.74 -25.91
CA ASP A 214 -25.04 6.69 -26.92
C ASP A 214 -25.52 5.94 -28.16
N SER A 215 -26.84 5.97 -28.39
CA SER A 215 -27.49 5.33 -29.54
C SER A 215 -27.08 5.91 -30.88
N SER A 216 -26.51 7.13 -30.93
CA SER A 216 -25.97 7.73 -32.15
C SER A 216 -24.60 7.16 -32.54
N ARG A 217 -23.87 6.56 -31.58
CA ARG A 217 -22.54 5.97 -31.76
C ARG A 217 -22.48 4.54 -31.20
N PRO A 218 -23.34 3.63 -31.68
CA PRO A 218 -23.46 2.29 -31.10
C PRO A 218 -22.21 1.42 -31.31
N TYR A 219 -21.37 1.77 -32.29
CA TYR A 219 -20.14 1.05 -32.61
C TYR A 219 -19.24 0.81 -31.40
N TYR A 220 -18.98 1.83 -30.58
CA TYR A 220 -18.09 1.71 -29.42
C TYR A 220 -18.63 0.70 -28.39
N PHE A 221 -19.94 0.74 -28.13
CA PHE A 221 -20.61 -0.24 -27.28
C PHE A 221 -20.55 -1.65 -27.86
N MET A 222 -20.90 -1.81 -29.14
CA MET A 222 -20.89 -3.11 -29.82
C MET A 222 -19.52 -3.78 -29.78
N VAL A 223 -18.46 -3.00 -29.94
CA VAL A 223 -17.08 -3.48 -29.91
C VAL A 223 -16.69 -4.01 -28.52
N ARG A 224 -17.15 -3.38 -27.42
CA ARG A 224 -16.93 -3.89 -26.05
C ARG A 224 -17.74 -5.17 -25.79
N VAL A 225 -19.00 -5.22 -26.23
CA VAL A 225 -19.82 -6.45 -26.10
C VAL A 225 -19.20 -7.60 -26.88
N ARG A 226 -18.70 -7.37 -28.11
CA ARG A 226 -17.99 -8.39 -28.88
C ARG A 226 -16.73 -8.90 -28.19
N ALA A 227 -15.95 -8.00 -27.58
CA ALA A 227 -14.78 -8.40 -26.79
C ALA A 227 -15.20 -9.25 -25.58
N ALA A 228 -16.25 -8.86 -24.86
CA ALA A 228 -16.78 -9.62 -23.73
C ALA A 228 -17.19 -11.03 -24.15
N LEU A 229 -17.95 -11.16 -25.24
CA LEU A 229 -18.32 -12.47 -25.80
C LEU A 229 -17.10 -13.29 -26.25
N LYS A 230 -16.13 -12.66 -26.91
CA LYS A 230 -14.89 -13.31 -27.39
C LYS A 230 -14.05 -13.89 -26.24
N PHE A 231 -13.98 -13.19 -25.11
CA PHE A 231 -13.12 -13.55 -23.99
C PHE A 231 -13.89 -14.12 -22.77
N GLY A 232 -15.17 -14.43 -22.95
CA GLY A 232 -16.00 -15.09 -21.92
C GLY A 232 -16.33 -14.21 -20.71
N VAL A 233 -16.39 -12.89 -20.88
CA VAL A 233 -16.84 -11.96 -19.84
C VAL A 233 -18.38 -11.91 -19.88
N PRO A 234 -19.08 -12.09 -18.74
CA PRO A 234 -20.53 -12.01 -18.68
C PRO A 234 -21.05 -10.64 -19.16
N VAL A 235 -22.10 -10.66 -19.97
CA VAL A 235 -22.80 -9.47 -20.45
C VAL A 235 -24.24 -9.51 -19.91
N SER A 236 -24.76 -8.38 -19.43
CA SER A 236 -26.12 -8.32 -18.89
C SER A 236 -27.17 -8.57 -19.99
N ASP A 237 -28.35 -9.05 -19.61
CA ASP A 237 -29.46 -9.26 -20.56
C ASP A 237 -29.88 -7.94 -21.24
N GLU A 238 -29.81 -6.83 -20.50
CA GLU A 238 -30.10 -5.50 -21.02
C GLU A 238 -29.07 -5.07 -22.08
N ASP A 239 -27.79 -5.23 -21.79
CA ASP A 239 -26.71 -4.91 -22.74
C ASP A 239 -26.77 -5.80 -23.98
N MET A 240 -27.10 -7.09 -23.80
CA MET A 240 -27.31 -8.01 -24.91
C MET A 240 -28.51 -7.62 -25.78
N ALA A 241 -29.59 -7.12 -25.19
CA ALA A 241 -30.74 -6.62 -25.94
C ALA A 241 -30.36 -5.37 -26.76
N ARG A 242 -29.67 -4.40 -26.14
CA ARG A 242 -29.14 -3.21 -26.83
C ARG A 242 -28.20 -3.59 -27.96
N TYR A 243 -27.31 -4.56 -27.72
CA TYR A 243 -26.37 -5.07 -28.71
C TYR A 243 -27.07 -5.65 -29.93
N ARG A 244 -28.10 -6.48 -29.74
CA ARG A 244 -28.84 -7.10 -30.85
C ARG A 244 -29.54 -6.07 -31.74
N VAL A 245 -30.12 -5.03 -31.14
CA VAL A 245 -30.76 -3.93 -31.90
C VAL A 245 -29.71 -3.18 -32.72
N ALA A 246 -28.61 -2.76 -32.08
CA ALA A 246 -27.52 -2.05 -32.73
C ALA A 246 -26.86 -2.87 -33.84
N GLU A 247 -26.66 -4.17 -33.62
CA GLU A 247 -26.08 -5.08 -34.60
C GLU A 247 -27.00 -5.30 -35.82
N ALA A 248 -28.30 -5.45 -35.61
CA ALA A 248 -29.27 -5.55 -36.70
C ALA A 248 -29.26 -4.28 -37.58
N GLU A 249 -29.21 -3.10 -36.97
CA GLU A 249 -29.11 -1.82 -37.70
C GLU A 249 -27.79 -1.68 -38.47
N ASP A 250 -26.66 -2.05 -37.88
CA ASP A 250 -25.34 -2.03 -38.53
C ASP A 250 -25.29 -2.99 -39.73
N ILE A 251 -25.85 -4.19 -39.58
CA ILE A 251 -25.97 -5.16 -40.67
C ILE A 251 -26.85 -4.62 -41.80
N ALA A 252 -28.03 -4.05 -41.48
CA ALA A 252 -28.93 -3.48 -42.48
C ALA A 252 -28.26 -2.32 -43.25
N LYS A 253 -27.53 -1.44 -42.55
CA LYS A 253 -26.74 -0.35 -43.18
C LYS A 253 -25.66 -0.90 -44.11
N LYS A 254 -24.93 -1.94 -43.69
CA LYS A 254 -23.90 -2.58 -44.52
C LYS A 254 -24.50 -3.27 -45.75
N GLN A 255 -25.65 -3.94 -45.61
CA GLN A 255 -26.37 -4.54 -46.72
C GLN A 255 -26.77 -3.49 -47.76
N ALA A 256 -27.42 -2.40 -47.33
CA ALA A 256 -27.80 -1.31 -48.22
C ALA A 256 -26.59 -0.66 -48.92
N ALA A 257 -25.47 -0.49 -48.21
CA ALA A 257 -24.23 0.03 -48.80
C ALA A 257 -23.66 -0.91 -49.88
N ILE A 258 -23.65 -2.22 -49.63
CA ILE A 258 -23.20 -3.22 -50.60
C ILE A 258 -24.13 -3.26 -51.82
N GLU A 259 -25.45 -3.19 -51.61
CA GLU A 259 -26.44 -3.15 -52.69
C GLU A 259 -26.23 -1.92 -53.60
N ASN A 260 -26.00 -0.75 -53.01
CA ASN A 260 -25.67 0.46 -53.75
C ASN A 260 -24.35 0.31 -54.53
N GLU A 261 -23.31 -0.26 -53.91
CA GLU A 261 -22.04 -0.50 -54.57
C GLU A 261 -22.17 -1.49 -55.75
N ILE A 262 -22.99 -2.52 -55.61
CA ILE A 262 -23.32 -3.45 -56.70
C ILE A 262 -24.02 -2.71 -57.84
N ALA A 263 -25.01 -1.87 -57.54
CA ALA A 263 -25.73 -1.09 -58.55
C ALA A 263 -24.80 -0.13 -59.31
N GLU A 264 -23.93 0.59 -58.61
CA GLU A 264 -22.92 1.48 -59.22
C GLU A 264 -21.94 0.70 -60.12
N ARG A 265 -21.46 -0.47 -59.67
CA ARG A 265 -20.56 -1.31 -60.45
C ARG A 265 -21.26 -1.89 -61.69
N GLN A 266 -22.53 -2.27 -61.60
CA GLN A 266 -23.33 -2.73 -62.73
C GLN A 266 -23.55 -1.63 -63.76
N GLU A 267 -23.86 -0.41 -63.32
CA GLU A 267 -24.00 0.74 -64.23
C GLU A 267 -22.67 1.05 -64.94
N ARG A 268 -21.56 1.03 -64.20
CA ARG A 268 -20.21 1.20 -64.77
C ARG A 268 -19.89 0.12 -65.81
N LEU A 269 -20.24 -1.14 -65.55
CA LEU A 269 -20.04 -2.24 -66.49
C LEU A 269 -20.87 -2.03 -67.76
N ALA A 270 -22.14 -1.63 -67.64
CA ALA A 270 -23.02 -1.34 -68.78
C ALA A 270 -22.48 -0.19 -69.64
N ARG A 271 -21.89 0.85 -69.03
CA ARG A 271 -21.23 1.96 -69.75
C ARG A 271 -19.96 1.54 -70.49
N LEU A 272 -19.28 0.47 -70.05
CA LEU A 272 -18.08 -0.06 -70.70
C LEU A 272 -18.39 -1.08 -71.80
N GLN A 273 -19.62 -1.61 -71.87
CA GLN A 273 -20.03 -2.59 -72.87
C GLN A 273 -20.33 -2.08 -74.30
N PRO A 274 -20.35 -0.78 -74.66
CA PRO A 274 -20.51 -0.37 -76.06
C PRO A 274 -19.17 0.02 -76.70
N VAL A 275 -18.24 -0.94 -76.89
CA VAL A 275 -17.12 -0.79 -77.84
C VAL A 275 -16.77 -2.11 -78.57
N SER A 276 -17.02 -3.29 -78.01
CA SER A 276 -16.64 -4.55 -78.69
C SER A 276 -17.61 -5.03 -79.79
N ALA A 277 -18.81 -4.45 -79.91
CA ALA A 277 -19.83 -4.91 -80.87
C ALA A 277 -19.91 -4.09 -82.18
N ARG A 278 -19.03 -3.10 -82.40
CA ARG A 278 -19.05 -2.25 -83.62
C ARG A 278 -17.92 -2.51 -84.63
N GLN A 279 -17.08 -3.53 -84.44
CA GLN A 279 -15.96 -3.83 -85.36
C GLN A 279 -16.12 -5.12 -86.19
N SER A 280 -17.30 -5.76 -86.22
CA SER A 280 -17.49 -7.03 -86.96
C SER A 280 -18.54 -7.00 -88.08
N GLU A 281 -19.06 -5.84 -88.48
CA GLU A 281 -19.99 -5.71 -89.60
C GLU A 281 -19.44 -4.82 -90.72
N GLU A 282 -18.34 -5.25 -91.35
CA GLU A 282 -18.08 -4.94 -92.76
C GLU A 282 -17.64 -6.23 -93.47
N PRO A 283 -18.53 -6.95 -94.17
CA PRO A 283 -18.12 -7.81 -95.25
C PRO A 283 -18.11 -7.01 -96.54
N THR A 284 -16.90 -6.82 -97.03
CA THR A 284 -16.51 -6.53 -98.41
C THR A 284 -17.33 -7.27 -99.48
N SER A 285 -17.58 -6.52 -100.57
CA SER A 285 -18.00 -6.90 -101.93
C SER A 285 -19.51 -6.98 -102.21
#